data_AF-V4P8R4-F1
#
_entry.id   AF-V4P8R4-F1
#
_cell.length_a   1.000
_cell.length_b   1.000
_cell.length_c   1.000
_cell.angle_alpha   90.00
_cell.angle_beta   90.00
_cell.angle_gamma   90.00
#
_symmetry.space_group_name_H-M   'P 1'
#
loop_
_entity.id
_entity.type
_entity.pdbx_description
1 polymer ?
#
loop_
_entity_poly.entity_id
_entity_poly.type
_entity_poly.pdbx_seq_one_letter_code
_entity_poly.pdbx_strand_id
1 'polypeptide(L)'
;MQSAEPAGRQSRYTSLTDCTTTLSKPDEAGYRASDCPGVDGFAVQKIEADGRENLAIQPPKDRSHSLRLPEYGSGGFSALGEQIEWRGEPGASPDALIVRYKVVEKAETPERWTSYLIVASLQATPCVVAKIPPGPHQNDEARRAADDTMRCIAP
;
A
#
# COMPACT_ATOMS: atom_id res chain seq x y z
N MET A 1 -27.75 28.82 -7.89
CA MET A 1 -27.43 27.76 -6.91
C MET A 1 -26.10 27.18 -7.34
N GLN A 2 -25.01 27.59 -6.69
CA GLN A 2 -23.66 27.09 -7.00
C GLN A 2 -23.46 25.77 -6.28
N SER A 3 -23.36 24.68 -7.05
CA SER A 3 -22.88 23.40 -6.57
C SER A 3 -21.40 23.57 -6.26
N ALA A 4 -21.03 23.43 -4.98
CA ALA A 4 -19.63 23.31 -4.60
C ALA A 4 -19.10 21.99 -5.19
N GLU A 5 -18.18 22.07 -6.16
CA GLU A 5 -17.33 20.93 -6.50
C GLU A 5 -16.56 20.55 -5.22
N PRO A 6 -16.54 19.27 -4.81
CA PRO A 6 -15.72 18.88 -3.68
C PRO A 6 -14.28 19.26 -4.02
N ALA A 7 -13.59 19.93 -3.09
CA ALA A 7 -12.19 20.26 -3.23
C ALA A 7 -11.44 19.00 -3.68
N GLY A 8 -10.90 19.03 -4.90
CA GLY A 8 -10.44 17.84 -5.58
C GLY A 8 -9.16 17.32 -4.94
N ARG A 9 -9.30 16.28 -4.10
CA ARG A 9 -8.18 15.48 -3.59
C ARG A 9 -7.22 15.09 -4.71
N GLN A 10 -5.93 15.29 -4.51
CA GLN A 10 -4.89 15.06 -5.52
C GLN A 10 -4.24 13.69 -5.39
N SER A 11 -3.78 13.15 -6.52
CA SER A 11 -2.99 11.92 -6.58
C SER A 11 -1.54 12.25 -6.95
N ARG A 12 -0.61 11.66 -6.20
CA ARG A 12 0.82 11.61 -6.53
C ARG A 12 1.24 10.16 -6.62
N TYR A 13 2.26 9.85 -7.42
CA TYR A 13 2.64 8.48 -7.69
C TYR A 13 4.10 8.24 -7.41
N THR A 14 4.39 7.07 -6.85
CA THR A 14 5.76 6.61 -6.64
C THR A 14 5.93 5.22 -7.18
N SER A 15 7.02 5.00 -7.90
CA SER A 15 7.45 3.70 -8.39
C SER A 15 7.97 2.81 -7.26
N LEU A 16 7.55 1.55 -7.26
CA LEU A 16 8.07 0.45 -6.44
C LEU A 16 9.07 -0.43 -7.21
N THR A 17 9.43 -0.05 -8.45
CA THR A 17 10.51 -0.70 -9.20
C THR A 17 11.85 0.01 -9.02
N ASP A 18 11.82 1.29 -8.63
CA ASP A 18 13.01 2.14 -8.51
C ASP A 18 13.55 2.15 -7.06
N CYS A 19 13.55 0.98 -6.41
CA CYS A 19 13.96 0.84 -5.01
C CYS A 19 15.43 0.41 -4.89
N THR A 20 16.10 0.91 -3.86
CA THR A 20 17.48 0.53 -3.51
C THR A 20 17.46 -0.52 -2.41
N THR A 21 18.05 -1.69 -2.64
CA THR A 21 18.15 -2.72 -1.61
C THR A 21 19.11 -2.32 -0.51
N THR A 22 18.62 -2.29 0.73
CA THR A 22 19.36 -1.86 1.91
C THR A 22 19.75 -3.03 2.82
N LEU A 23 18.99 -4.13 2.77
CA LEU A 23 19.31 -5.36 3.47
C LEU A 23 18.90 -6.57 2.61
N SER A 24 19.77 -7.56 2.54
CA SER A 24 19.52 -8.83 1.87
C SER A 24 20.06 -9.96 2.72
N LYS A 25 19.20 -10.92 3.04
CA LYS A 25 19.51 -12.11 3.83
C LYS A 25 18.82 -13.32 3.18
N PRO A 26 19.37 -13.83 2.07
CA PRO A 26 18.70 -14.86 1.28
C PRO A 26 18.50 -16.18 2.04
N ASP A 27 19.32 -16.44 3.05
CA ASP A 27 19.24 -17.57 3.98
C ASP A 27 18.10 -17.45 5.00
N GLU A 28 17.62 -16.24 5.29
CA GLU A 28 16.46 -15.98 6.15
C GLU A 28 15.17 -15.99 5.32
N ALA A 29 14.86 -17.14 4.69
CA ALA A 29 13.69 -17.33 3.82
C ALA A 29 13.60 -16.28 2.69
N GLY A 30 14.73 -15.92 2.07
CA GLY A 30 14.74 -14.94 1.00
C GLY A 30 14.51 -13.50 1.45
N TYR A 31 14.75 -13.16 2.73
CA TYR A 31 14.51 -11.82 3.25
C TYR A 31 15.24 -10.74 2.45
N ARG A 32 14.50 -9.71 2.04
CA ARG A 32 15.03 -8.52 1.38
C ARG A 32 14.25 -7.29 1.81
N ALA A 33 14.98 -6.23 2.20
CA ALA A 33 14.42 -4.91 2.41
C ALA A 33 14.99 -3.93 1.38
N SER A 34 14.12 -3.15 0.75
CA SER A 34 14.49 -2.14 -0.24
C SER A 34 13.79 -0.83 0.05
N ASP A 35 14.56 0.25 0.09
CA ASP A 35 14.05 1.60 0.27
C ASP A 35 13.61 2.14 -1.09
N CYS A 36 12.35 2.52 -1.17
CA CYS A 36 11.73 3.08 -2.36
C CYS A 36 11.61 4.60 -2.21
N PRO A 37 11.49 5.35 -3.32
CA PRO A 37 11.17 6.76 -3.23
C PRO A 37 9.87 6.96 -2.43
N GLY A 38 9.71 8.15 -1.86
CA GLY A 38 8.48 8.56 -1.18
C GLY A 38 8.16 10.01 -1.49
N VAL A 39 7.14 10.55 -0.83
CA VAL A 39 6.68 11.93 -1.04
C VAL A 39 6.63 12.67 0.29
N ASP A 40 6.85 13.99 0.28
CA ASP A 40 6.70 14.89 1.44
C ASP A 40 7.36 14.41 2.74
N GLY A 41 8.50 13.71 2.62
CA GLY A 41 9.26 13.19 3.76
C GLY A 41 8.78 11.84 4.30
N PHE A 42 7.75 11.23 3.73
CA PHE A 42 7.43 9.82 3.97
C PHE A 42 8.50 8.95 3.34
N ALA A 43 9.11 8.05 4.11
CA ALA A 43 9.96 6.99 3.57
C ALA A 43 9.15 5.70 3.38
N VAL A 44 9.44 4.99 2.29
CA VAL A 44 8.78 3.73 1.93
C VAL A 44 9.83 2.63 1.91
N GLN A 45 9.55 1.54 2.61
CA GLN A 45 10.36 0.34 2.54
C GLN A 45 9.51 -0.85 2.09
N LYS A 46 9.92 -1.45 0.98
CA LYS A 46 9.39 -2.71 0.47
C LYS A 46 10.16 -3.86 1.14
N ILE A 47 9.43 -4.79 1.73
CA ILE A 47 10.00 -5.95 2.42
C ILE A 47 9.47 -7.20 1.74
N GLU A 48 10.37 -8.12 1.38
CA GLU A 48 10.05 -9.45 0.87
C GLU A 48 10.61 -10.48 1.83
N ALA A 49 9.80 -11.48 2.20
CA ALA A 49 10.25 -12.66 2.93
C ALA A 49 9.30 -13.82 2.66
N ASP A 50 9.85 -15.01 2.44
CA ASP A 50 9.11 -16.26 2.22
C ASP A 50 8.05 -16.13 1.10
N GLY A 51 8.45 -15.46 0.00
CA GLY A 51 7.60 -15.21 -1.18
C GLY A 51 6.39 -14.30 -0.93
N ARG A 52 6.44 -13.49 0.15
CA ARG A 52 5.40 -12.53 0.50
C ARG A 52 5.99 -11.14 0.61
N GLU A 53 5.34 -10.19 -0.04
CA GLU A 53 5.72 -8.79 0.01
C GLU A 53 4.87 -8.00 1.01
N ASN A 54 5.53 -7.08 1.70
CA ASN A 54 4.95 -6.15 2.66
C ASN A 54 5.47 -4.74 2.39
N LEU A 55 4.72 -3.75 2.89
CA LEU A 55 5.09 -2.35 2.83
C LEU A 55 5.21 -1.80 4.25
N ALA A 56 6.32 -1.13 4.53
CA ALA A 56 6.50 -0.36 5.76
C ALA A 56 6.62 1.13 5.40
N ILE A 57 5.88 1.96 6.12
CA ILE A 57 5.81 3.40 5.92
C ILE A 57 6.40 4.09 7.13
N GLN A 58 7.33 5.01 6.90
CA GLN A 58 7.86 5.87 7.94
C GLN A 58 7.40 7.30 7.70
N PRO A 59 6.47 7.83 8.53
CA PRO A 59 6.12 9.24 8.52
C PRO A 59 7.30 10.15 8.88
N PRO A 60 7.27 11.43 8.46
CA PRO A 60 8.31 12.40 8.81
C PRO A 60 8.50 12.48 10.33
N LYS A 61 9.75 12.27 10.80
CA LYS A 61 10.14 12.32 12.22
C LYS A 61 9.46 11.29 13.13
N ASP A 62 8.85 10.25 12.54
CA ASP A 62 8.34 9.10 13.28
C ASP A 62 9.13 7.83 12.93
N ARG A 63 8.82 6.74 13.62
CA ARG A 63 9.36 5.41 13.35
C ARG A 63 8.67 4.77 12.14
N SER A 64 9.26 3.70 11.64
CA SER A 64 8.64 2.90 10.56
C SER A 64 7.46 2.07 11.09
N HIS A 65 6.40 2.00 10.30
CA HIS A 65 5.17 1.27 10.57
C HIS A 65 4.89 0.25 9.45
N SER A 66 4.91 -1.03 9.81
CA SER A 66 4.53 -2.10 8.90
C SER A 66 3.02 -2.10 8.66
N LEU A 67 2.59 -2.14 7.40
CA LEU A 67 1.17 -2.34 7.04
C LEU A 67 0.70 -3.78 7.27
N ARG A 68 1.64 -4.71 7.53
CA ARG A 68 1.39 -6.14 7.77
C ARG A 68 0.52 -6.78 6.67
N LEU A 69 0.80 -6.43 5.41
CA LEU A 69 0.03 -6.90 4.25
C LEU A 69 -0.12 -8.43 4.16
N PRO A 70 0.89 -9.25 4.50
CA PRO A 70 0.75 -10.70 4.53
C PRO A 70 -0.41 -11.22 5.38
N GLU A 71 -0.82 -10.48 6.42
CA GLU A 71 -1.95 -10.85 7.29
C GLU A 71 -3.31 -10.64 6.61
N TYR A 72 -3.38 -9.76 5.59
CA TYR A 72 -4.58 -9.54 4.76
C TYR A 72 -4.69 -10.51 3.58
N GLY A 73 -3.68 -11.37 3.39
CA GLY A 73 -3.70 -12.48 2.44
C GLY A 73 -4.23 -13.77 3.08
N SER A 74 -4.53 -14.78 2.28
CA SER A 74 -4.92 -16.12 2.78
C SER A 74 -3.72 -17.05 3.02
N GLY A 75 -2.56 -16.49 3.36
CA GLY A 75 -1.33 -17.22 3.71
C GLY A 75 -0.46 -17.72 2.55
N GLY A 76 -0.91 -17.58 1.30
CA GLY A 76 -0.12 -17.91 0.11
C GLY A 76 0.96 -16.88 -0.26
N PHE A 77 1.49 -16.98 -1.48
CA PHE A 77 2.41 -15.99 -2.04
C PHE A 77 1.72 -14.64 -2.26
N SER A 78 2.48 -13.55 -2.13
CA SER A 78 1.96 -12.23 -2.39
C SER A 78 3.01 -11.27 -2.94
N ALA A 79 2.55 -10.35 -3.79
CA ALA A 79 3.40 -9.36 -4.44
C ALA A 79 2.68 -8.00 -4.54
N LEU A 80 3.43 -6.92 -4.38
CA LEU A 80 2.97 -5.56 -4.62
C LEU A 80 2.95 -5.26 -6.12
N GLY A 81 2.10 -4.33 -6.52
CA GLY A 81 2.18 -3.70 -7.83
C GLY A 81 3.40 -2.79 -7.95
N GLU A 82 3.57 -2.22 -9.12
CA GLU A 82 4.74 -1.40 -9.47
C GLU A 82 4.67 0.02 -8.94
N GLN A 83 3.55 0.45 -8.36
CA GLN A 83 3.37 1.84 -7.93
C GLN A 83 2.50 1.98 -6.68
N ILE A 84 2.75 3.06 -5.94
CA ILE A 84 1.88 3.60 -4.90
C ILE A 84 1.20 4.85 -5.44
N GLU A 85 -0.10 4.97 -5.22
CA GLU A 85 -0.85 6.22 -5.36
C GLU A 85 -1.03 6.87 -3.99
N TRP A 86 -0.50 8.05 -3.80
CA TRP A 86 -0.65 8.89 -2.61
C TRP A 86 -1.83 9.83 -2.80
N ARG A 87 -2.71 9.92 -1.80
CA ARG A 87 -3.89 10.79 -1.81
C ARG A 87 -3.79 11.84 -0.70
N GLY A 88 -4.24 13.06 -1.00
CA GLY A 88 -4.31 14.14 -0.03
C GLY A 88 -4.86 15.43 -0.63
N GLU A 89 -4.98 16.46 0.21
CA GLU A 89 -5.44 17.78 -0.23
C GLU A 89 -4.39 18.49 -1.11
N PRO A 90 -4.83 19.34 -2.06
CA PRO A 90 -3.93 20.20 -2.83
C PRO A 90 -2.94 20.97 -1.94
N GLY A 91 -1.63 20.78 -2.17
CA GLY A 91 -0.58 21.48 -1.42
C GLY A 91 -0.35 21.00 0.02
N ALA A 92 -1.04 19.96 0.47
CA ALA A 92 -0.82 19.33 1.77
C ALA A 92 -0.05 18.01 1.63
N SER A 93 0.51 17.49 2.72
CA SER A 93 1.04 16.12 2.75
C SER A 93 -0.08 15.10 2.52
N PRO A 94 0.21 13.96 1.86
CA PRO A 94 -0.79 12.92 1.70
C PRO A 94 -1.19 12.33 3.05
N ASP A 95 -2.46 11.99 3.18
CA ASP A 95 -3.05 11.39 4.37
C ASP A 95 -3.50 9.94 4.12
N ALA A 96 -3.42 9.47 2.88
CA ALA A 96 -3.69 8.09 2.51
C ALA A 96 -2.75 7.60 1.39
N LEU A 97 -2.59 6.29 1.31
CA LEU A 97 -1.96 5.62 0.16
C LEU A 97 -2.84 4.49 -0.36
N ILE A 98 -2.68 4.19 -1.65
CA ILE A 98 -3.30 3.09 -2.34
C ILE A 98 -2.19 2.29 -3.04
N VAL A 99 -2.17 0.98 -2.82
CA VAL A 99 -1.19 0.10 -3.48
C VAL A 99 -1.87 -1.17 -3.95
N ARG A 100 -1.47 -1.65 -5.13
CA ARG A 100 -1.95 -2.93 -5.65
C ARG A 100 -1.26 -4.07 -4.89
N TYR A 101 -2.05 -5.04 -4.45
CA TYR A 101 -1.59 -6.21 -3.73
C TYR A 101 -2.14 -7.47 -4.41
N LYS A 102 -1.25 -8.26 -4.99
CA LYS A 102 -1.57 -9.51 -5.69
C LYS A 102 -1.33 -10.66 -4.72
N VAL A 103 -2.30 -11.57 -4.61
CA VAL A 103 -2.26 -12.69 -3.67
C VAL A 103 -2.62 -13.97 -4.39
N VAL A 104 -1.88 -15.05 -4.12
CA VAL A 104 -2.30 -16.42 -4.42
C VAL A 104 -3.22 -16.87 -3.31
N GLU A 105 -4.52 -16.99 -3.61
CA GLU A 105 -5.51 -17.23 -2.55
C GLU A 105 -5.60 -18.68 -2.11
N LYS A 106 -5.25 -19.60 -3.01
CA LYS A 106 -5.36 -21.05 -2.86
C LYS A 106 -4.04 -21.70 -3.22
N ALA A 107 -3.49 -22.48 -2.29
CA ALA A 107 -2.23 -23.17 -2.50
C ALA A 107 -2.32 -24.23 -3.62
N GLU A 108 -3.53 -24.74 -3.88
CA GLU A 108 -3.81 -25.73 -4.92
C GLU A 108 -3.78 -25.15 -6.34
N THR A 109 -3.84 -23.82 -6.47
CA THR A 109 -3.78 -23.11 -7.76
C THR A 109 -2.78 -21.94 -7.68
N PRO A 110 -1.47 -22.22 -7.54
CA PRO A 110 -0.44 -21.21 -7.28
C PRO A 110 -0.25 -20.21 -8.43
N GLU A 111 -0.73 -20.53 -9.63
CA GLU A 111 -0.73 -19.66 -10.80
C GLU A 111 -1.87 -18.62 -10.79
N ARG A 112 -2.86 -18.78 -9.91
CA ARG A 112 -4.04 -17.92 -9.86
C ARG A 112 -3.86 -16.78 -8.86
N TRP A 113 -3.44 -15.64 -9.40
CA TRP A 113 -3.30 -14.40 -8.65
C TRP A 113 -4.58 -13.58 -8.65
N THR A 114 -5.03 -13.18 -7.46
CA THR A 114 -6.12 -12.22 -7.27
C THR A 114 -5.52 -10.84 -6.95
N SER A 115 -5.93 -9.82 -7.70
CA SER A 115 -5.39 -8.46 -7.54
C SER A 115 -6.35 -7.57 -6.75
N TYR A 116 -5.91 -7.20 -5.55
CA TYR A 116 -6.58 -6.25 -4.67
C TYR A 116 -5.96 -4.84 -4.80
N LEU A 117 -6.71 -3.83 -4.39
CA LEU A 117 -6.14 -2.55 -3.96
C LEU A 117 -6.24 -2.45 -2.45
N ILE A 118 -5.11 -2.20 -1.80
CA ILE A 118 -5.04 -1.91 -0.38
C ILE A 118 -5.01 -0.41 -0.22
N VAL A 119 -5.91 0.11 0.61
CA VAL A 119 -5.92 1.50 1.03
C VAL A 119 -5.40 1.55 2.47
N ALA A 120 -4.47 2.45 2.74
CA ALA A 120 -3.95 2.66 4.08
C ALA A 120 -3.99 4.14 4.47
N SER A 121 -4.32 4.38 5.73
CA SER A 121 -4.22 5.70 6.37
C SER A 121 -2.75 6.03 6.60
N LEU A 122 -2.39 7.29 6.42
CA LEU A 122 -1.09 7.88 6.77
C LEU A 122 -1.18 8.85 7.95
N GLN A 123 -2.30 8.82 8.67
CA GLN A 123 -2.49 9.60 9.89
C GLN A 123 -1.58 9.06 11.03
N ALA A 124 -1.87 9.40 12.28
CA ALA A 124 -1.00 9.17 13.44
C ALA A 124 -0.29 7.81 13.51
N THR A 125 -0.91 6.72 13.03
CA THR A 125 -0.23 5.44 12.85
C THR A 125 -0.70 4.79 11.56
N PRO A 126 0.19 4.58 10.57
CA PRO A 126 -0.18 3.93 9.33
C PRO A 126 -0.83 2.57 9.53
N CYS A 127 -1.97 2.35 8.89
CA CYS A 127 -2.76 1.13 9.01
C CYS A 127 -3.59 0.91 7.74
N VAL A 128 -3.95 -0.34 7.45
CA VAL A 128 -4.87 -0.66 6.35
C VAL A 128 -6.30 -0.27 6.77
N VAL A 129 -7.01 0.38 5.85
CA VAL A 129 -8.41 0.81 6.05
C VAL A 129 -9.38 0.10 5.11
N ALA A 130 -8.91 -0.38 3.95
CA ALA A 130 -9.72 -1.14 3.04
C ALA A 130 -8.88 -2.11 2.18
N LYS A 131 -9.49 -3.25 1.84
CA LYS A 131 -9.02 -4.20 0.83
C LYS A 131 -10.10 -4.31 -0.25
N ILE A 132 -9.86 -3.69 -1.40
CA ILE A 132 -10.83 -3.60 -2.49
C ILE A 132 -10.66 -4.79 -3.45
N PRO A 133 -11.68 -5.63 -3.64
CA PRO A 133 -11.61 -6.79 -4.54
C PRO A 133 -11.45 -6.35 -6.01
N PRO A 134 -11.00 -7.25 -6.91
CA PRO A 134 -10.95 -6.95 -8.34
C PRO A 134 -12.35 -6.67 -8.90
N GLY A 135 -12.47 -5.64 -9.73
CA GLY A 135 -13.73 -5.22 -10.34
C GLY A 135 -13.56 -4.04 -11.32
N PRO A 136 -14.60 -3.71 -12.11
CA PRO A 136 -14.53 -2.69 -13.16
C PRO A 136 -14.26 -1.27 -12.64
N HIS A 137 -14.53 -0.99 -11.36
CA HIS A 137 -14.37 0.32 -10.74
C HIS A 137 -13.37 0.33 -9.57
N GLN A 138 -12.48 -0.67 -9.52
CA GLN A 138 -11.59 -0.91 -8.38
C GLN A 138 -10.80 0.35 -7.95
N ASN A 139 -10.25 1.10 -8.90
CA ASN A 139 -9.49 2.32 -8.60
C ASN A 139 -10.36 3.42 -7.99
N ASP A 140 -11.57 3.62 -8.51
CA ASP A 140 -12.49 4.65 -8.04
C ASP A 140 -13.03 4.31 -6.64
N GLU A 141 -13.28 3.02 -6.38
CA GLU A 141 -13.63 2.52 -5.05
C GLU A 141 -12.50 2.71 -4.04
N ALA A 142 -11.25 2.41 -4.42
CA ALA A 142 -10.10 2.62 -3.56
C ALA A 142 -9.87 4.12 -3.26
N ARG A 143 -10.01 4.99 -4.25
CA ARG A 143 -9.93 6.45 -4.05
C ARG A 143 -11.03 6.96 -3.15
N ARG A 144 -12.27 6.49 -3.35
CA ARG A 144 -13.39 6.83 -2.46
C ARG A 144 -13.11 6.41 -1.02
N ALA A 145 -12.58 5.21 -0.81
CA ALA A 145 -12.20 4.75 0.54
C ALA A 145 -11.04 5.56 1.14
N ALA A 146 -10.08 6.00 0.31
CA ALA A 146 -8.98 6.87 0.76
C ALA A 146 -9.46 8.28 1.13
N ASP A 147 -10.48 8.78 0.43
CA ASP A 147 -11.02 10.14 0.57
C ASP A 147 -12.11 10.25 1.67
N ASP A 148 -12.54 9.12 2.25
CA ASP A 148 -13.51 9.05 3.33
C ASP A 148 -12.83 8.88 4.71
N THR A 149 -13.62 8.62 5.75
CA THR A 149 -13.15 8.40 7.11
C THR A 149 -12.33 7.10 7.19
N MET A 150 -11.03 7.27 7.42
CA MET A 150 -10.04 6.20 7.43
C MET A 150 -9.97 5.46 8.78
N ARG A 151 -10.93 4.55 9.01
CA ARG A 151 -10.89 3.64 10.16
C ARG A 151 -10.08 2.39 9.84
N CYS A 152 -9.07 2.09 10.64
CA CYS A 152 -8.25 0.88 10.48
C CYS A 152 -9.13 -0.38 10.56
N ILE A 153 -8.90 -1.32 9.66
CA ILE A 153 -9.47 -2.67 9.72
C ILE A 153 -8.49 -3.62 10.39
N ALA A 154 -9.02 -4.68 11.00
CA ALA A 154 -8.20 -5.80 11.40
C ALA A 154 -7.88 -6.66 10.16
N PRO A 155 -6.69 -7.26 10.09
CA PRO A 155 -6.39 -8.29 9.11
C PRO A 155 -7.26 -9.54 9.26
#